data_AF-A0A530ARL5-F1
#
_entry.id   AF-A0A530ARL5-F1
#
_cell.length_a   1.000
_cell.length_b   1.000
_cell.length_c   1.000
_cell.angle_alpha   90.00
_cell.angle_beta   90.00
_cell.angle_gamma   90.00
#
_symmetry.space_group_name_H-M   'P 1'
#
loop_
_entity.id
_entity.type
_entity.pdbx_description
1 polymer ?
#
loop_
_entity_poly.entity_id
_entity_poly.type
_entity_poly.pdbx_seq_one_letter_code
_entity_poly.pdbx_strand_id
1 'polypeptide(L)'
;ALLGDGSEFGLELCYAEQAEPNGLAEAFIIGRDFIGKDSVSMILGDNIYFGGGLSQLCGEAAARDGGASVFAYYVDDPERYGVVSFDKVTGRALTIEEKPQKPKSNWAVTGLYFYDNNVVDIASTIRPSARGELEITAVNNVYLERGELHVHRLGRGYAWLDTGTHDSLLEASSFVRTIEHRQGIKIACPEEIALEQRWISADEVLDRAARLGKNEYAAYLRRRVA
;
A
#
# COMPACT_ATOMS: atom_id res chain seq x y z
N ALA A 1 3.55 -11.58 -19.50
CA ALA A 1 3.48 -10.56 -18.43
C ALA A 1 4.49 -10.92 -17.35
N LEU A 2 5.06 -9.96 -16.64
CA LEU A 2 6.07 -10.20 -15.58
C LEU A 2 5.52 -11.07 -14.43
N LEU A 3 4.29 -10.80 -13.99
CA LEU A 3 3.69 -11.45 -12.82
C LEU A 3 2.76 -12.63 -13.17
N GLY A 4 2.55 -12.91 -14.45
CA GLY A 4 1.68 -14.01 -14.91
C GLY A 4 0.27 -13.91 -14.35
N ASP A 5 -0.34 -15.04 -14.03
CA ASP A 5 -1.63 -15.15 -13.33
C ASP A 5 -1.49 -15.20 -11.80
N GLY A 6 -0.27 -15.05 -11.26
CA GLY A 6 0.01 -15.13 -9.83
C GLY A 6 0.24 -16.54 -9.28
N SER A 7 -0.01 -17.59 -10.06
CA SER A 7 0.04 -18.98 -9.59
C SER A 7 1.41 -19.37 -9.03
N GLU A 8 2.51 -18.81 -9.57
CA GLU A 8 3.87 -19.03 -9.05
C GLU A 8 4.10 -18.49 -7.63
N PHE A 9 3.16 -17.70 -7.09
CA PHE A 9 3.16 -17.17 -5.72
C PHE A 9 1.96 -17.69 -4.90
N GLY A 10 1.17 -18.63 -5.44
CA GLY A 10 -0.09 -19.08 -4.83
C GLY A 10 -1.16 -17.98 -4.76
N LEU A 11 -1.12 -17.04 -5.71
CA LEU A 11 -2.07 -15.93 -5.85
C LEU A 11 -2.90 -16.08 -7.12
N GLU A 12 -4.01 -15.33 -7.18
CA GLU A 12 -4.78 -15.09 -8.39
C GLU A 12 -4.64 -13.61 -8.76
N LEU A 13 -4.02 -13.33 -9.91
CA LEU A 13 -3.79 -11.97 -10.40
C LEU A 13 -4.67 -11.68 -11.62
N CYS A 14 -5.48 -10.64 -11.50
CA CYS A 14 -6.26 -10.07 -12.58
C CYS A 14 -5.67 -8.73 -13.03
N TYR A 15 -5.93 -8.36 -14.28
CA TYR A 15 -5.44 -7.11 -14.88
C TYR A 15 -6.60 -6.34 -15.47
N ALA A 16 -6.60 -5.02 -15.26
CA ALA A 16 -7.53 -4.09 -15.85
C ALA A 16 -6.77 -2.86 -16.36
N GLU A 17 -7.28 -2.27 -17.44
CA GLU A 17 -6.69 -1.06 -18.02
C GLU A 17 -7.34 0.18 -17.41
N GLN A 18 -6.51 1.13 -16.99
CA GLN A 18 -6.90 2.51 -16.76
C GLN A 18 -6.50 3.31 -18.01
N ALA A 19 -7.48 3.64 -18.86
CA ALA A 19 -7.21 4.24 -20.17
C ALA A 19 -6.55 5.63 -20.05
N GLU A 20 -6.94 6.40 -19.05
CA GLU A 20 -6.40 7.74 -18.76
C GLU A 20 -6.23 7.88 -17.24
N PRO A 21 -5.24 8.64 -16.75
CA PRO A 21 -4.98 8.79 -15.32
C PRO A 21 -6.00 9.73 -14.66
N ASN A 22 -7.28 9.33 -14.56
CA ASN A 22 -8.36 10.16 -14.05
C ASN A 22 -8.41 10.24 -12.51
N GLY A 23 -7.37 9.81 -11.81
CA GLY A 23 -7.24 9.88 -10.35
C GLY A 23 -7.40 8.53 -9.64
N LEU A 24 -6.90 8.46 -8.40
CA LEU A 24 -6.73 7.22 -7.65
C LEU A 24 -8.06 6.50 -7.31
N ALA A 25 -9.13 7.25 -7.06
CA ALA A 25 -10.43 6.65 -6.72
C ALA A 25 -11.08 5.93 -7.91
N GLU A 26 -10.60 6.15 -9.14
CA GLU A 26 -11.05 5.42 -10.33
C GLU A 26 -10.75 3.91 -10.23
N ALA A 27 -9.77 3.50 -9.42
CA ALA A 27 -9.44 2.09 -9.18
C ALA A 27 -10.68 1.29 -8.70
N PHE A 28 -11.56 1.89 -7.89
CA PHE A 28 -12.78 1.23 -7.39
C PHE A 28 -13.93 1.23 -8.42
N ILE A 29 -13.82 2.05 -9.46
CA ILE A 29 -14.76 2.04 -10.59
C ILE A 29 -14.35 0.95 -11.57
N ILE A 30 -13.06 0.93 -11.96
CA ILE A 30 -12.48 -0.08 -12.85
C ILE A 30 -12.57 -1.47 -12.20
N GLY A 31 -12.20 -1.57 -10.93
CA GLY A 31 -12.18 -2.82 -10.17
C GLY A 31 -13.53 -3.26 -9.60
N ARG A 32 -14.64 -2.58 -9.92
CA ARG A 32 -15.97 -2.85 -9.33
C ARG A 32 -16.37 -4.33 -9.38
N ASP A 33 -16.26 -4.94 -10.56
CA ASP A 33 -16.65 -6.35 -10.76
C ASP A 33 -15.68 -7.31 -10.08
N PHE A 34 -14.39 -6.95 -10.01
CA PHE A 34 -13.37 -7.72 -9.29
C PHE A 34 -13.60 -7.70 -7.78
N ILE A 35 -13.95 -6.54 -7.21
CA ILE A 35 -14.23 -6.37 -5.78
C ILE A 35 -15.53 -7.08 -5.39
N GLY A 36 -16.56 -7.02 -6.24
CA GLY A 36 -17.84 -7.65 -5.97
C GLY A 36 -18.47 -7.15 -4.67
N LYS A 37 -18.59 -8.05 -3.68
CA LYS A 37 -19.18 -7.76 -2.36
C LYS A 37 -18.17 -7.78 -1.21
N ASP A 38 -16.90 -7.99 -1.53
CA ASP A 38 -15.85 -8.15 -0.53
C ASP A 38 -15.30 -6.79 -0.07
N SER A 39 -14.58 -6.80 1.05
CA SER A 39 -13.70 -5.69 1.42
C SER A 39 -12.47 -5.69 0.52
N VAL A 40 -11.80 -4.54 0.43
CA VAL A 40 -10.67 -4.35 -0.51
C VAL A 40 -9.56 -3.53 0.13
N SER A 41 -8.32 -3.89 -0.18
CA SER A 41 -7.17 -3.01 0.05
C SER A 41 -6.66 -2.43 -1.27
N MET A 42 -6.22 -1.18 -1.23
CA MET A 42 -5.59 -0.49 -2.35
C MET A 42 -4.19 -0.06 -1.90
N ILE A 43 -3.19 -0.37 -2.74
CA ILE A 43 -1.81 0.10 -2.56
C ILE A 43 -1.34 0.77 -3.85
N LEU A 44 -0.66 1.91 -3.73
CA LEU A 44 -0.03 2.57 -4.87
C LEU A 44 1.25 1.82 -5.26
N GLY A 45 1.41 1.55 -6.56
CA GLY A 45 2.48 0.67 -7.07
C GLY A 45 3.91 1.22 -6.92
N ASP A 46 4.07 2.49 -6.56
CA ASP A 46 5.32 3.21 -6.35
C ASP A 46 5.67 3.44 -4.88
N ASN A 47 4.85 2.92 -3.95
CA ASN A 47 5.02 3.09 -2.51
C ASN A 47 5.75 1.89 -1.89
N ILE A 48 6.84 2.18 -1.17
CA ILE A 48 7.63 1.17 -0.45
C ILE A 48 7.44 1.36 1.07
N TYR A 49 7.11 0.27 1.75
CA TYR A 49 6.95 0.23 3.19
C TYR A 49 7.93 -0.74 3.83
N PHE A 50 8.54 -0.33 4.94
CA PHE A 50 9.40 -1.18 5.76
C PHE A 50 9.21 -0.85 7.24
N GLY A 51 9.17 -1.86 8.10
CA GLY A 51 9.12 -1.66 9.55
C GLY A 51 8.66 -2.90 10.29
N GLY A 52 9.15 -3.07 11.52
CA GLY A 52 8.73 -4.17 12.38
C GLY A 52 7.25 -4.08 12.72
N GLY A 53 6.52 -5.20 12.59
CA GLY A 53 5.09 -5.27 12.90
C GLY A 53 4.16 -4.77 11.80
N LEU A 54 4.68 -4.38 10.62
CA LEU A 54 3.85 -3.92 9.50
C LEU A 54 2.78 -4.95 9.09
N SER A 55 3.14 -6.23 9.00
CA SER A 55 2.19 -7.29 8.64
C SER A 55 1.06 -7.45 9.66
N GLN A 56 1.36 -7.31 10.96
CA GLN A 56 0.33 -7.32 12.00
C GLN A 56 -0.60 -6.12 11.86
N LEU A 57 -0.05 -4.93 11.64
CA LEU A 57 -0.82 -3.71 11.46
C LEU A 57 -1.74 -3.78 10.23
N CYS A 58 -1.26 -4.34 9.12
CA CYS A 58 -2.08 -4.62 7.94
C CYS A 58 -3.17 -5.65 8.23
N GLY A 59 -2.86 -6.71 9.00
CA GLY A 59 -3.85 -7.69 9.43
C GLY A 59 -4.95 -7.09 10.31
N GLU A 60 -4.58 -6.20 11.24
CA GLU A 60 -5.52 -5.45 12.08
C GLU A 60 -6.42 -4.52 11.25
N ALA A 61 -5.87 -3.87 10.22
CA ALA A 61 -6.64 -3.02 9.30
C ALA A 61 -7.60 -3.86 8.44
N ALA A 62 -7.16 -5.02 7.93
CA ALA A 62 -7.96 -5.92 7.11
C ALA A 62 -9.07 -6.64 7.89
N ALA A 63 -8.87 -6.90 9.18
CA ALA A 63 -9.81 -7.63 10.03
C ALA A 63 -10.95 -6.76 10.61
N ARG A 64 -11.04 -5.47 10.24
CA ARG A 64 -12.10 -4.59 10.74
C ARG A 64 -13.45 -4.95 10.10
N ASP A 65 -14.49 -5.02 10.91
CA ASP A 65 -15.85 -5.37 10.48
C ASP A 65 -16.50 -4.33 9.54
N GLY A 66 -15.95 -3.11 9.47
CA GLY A 66 -16.47 -2.05 8.59
C GLY A 66 -15.67 -0.75 8.67
N GLY A 67 -16.00 0.17 7.77
CA GLY A 67 -15.36 1.47 7.61
C GLY A 67 -14.09 1.41 6.76
N ALA A 68 -13.18 2.34 7.03
CA ALA A 68 -11.93 2.49 6.31
C ALA A 68 -10.74 2.59 7.27
N SER A 69 -9.59 2.05 6.86
CA SER A 69 -8.31 2.21 7.54
C SER A 69 -7.29 2.81 6.58
N VAL A 70 -6.67 3.91 7.01
CA VAL A 70 -5.57 4.56 6.30
C VAL A 70 -4.36 4.71 7.21
N PHE A 71 -3.19 4.92 6.62
CA PHE A 71 -1.94 5.02 7.35
C PHE A 71 -1.38 6.43 7.19
N ALA A 72 -1.03 7.05 8.31
CA ALA A 72 -0.43 8.37 8.36
C ALA A 72 1.04 8.26 8.73
N TYR A 73 1.90 8.95 7.99
CA TYR A 73 3.33 9.00 8.20
C TYR A 73 3.78 10.45 8.38
N TYR A 74 4.74 10.69 9.27
CA TYR A 74 5.24 12.03 9.53
C TYR A 74 6.26 12.42 8.46
N VAL A 75 6.03 13.52 7.75
CA VAL A 75 6.90 14.03 6.68
C VAL A 75 7.27 15.49 6.89
N ASP A 76 8.37 15.92 6.26
CA ASP A 76 8.82 17.31 6.32
C ASP A 76 8.13 18.21 5.27
N ASP A 77 7.63 17.64 4.18
CA ASP A 77 6.97 18.31 3.03
C ASP A 77 5.50 17.86 2.83
N PRO A 78 4.62 18.03 3.82
CA PRO A 78 3.25 17.49 3.81
C PRO A 78 2.34 18.05 2.69
N GLU A 79 2.64 19.21 2.13
CA GLU A 79 1.87 19.86 1.05
C GLU A 79 1.79 19.03 -0.25
N ARG A 80 2.64 18.02 -0.39
CA ARG A 80 2.65 17.11 -1.55
C ARG A 80 1.59 16.00 -1.49
N TYR A 81 0.98 15.79 -0.32
CA TYR A 81 0.14 14.63 -0.03
C TYR A 81 -1.23 15.03 0.51
N GLY A 82 -2.10 14.03 0.74
CA GLY A 82 -3.28 14.19 1.59
C GLY A 82 -2.84 14.34 3.05
N VAL A 83 -3.16 15.45 3.70
CA VAL A 83 -2.72 15.76 5.08
C VAL A 83 -3.84 15.54 6.07
N VAL A 84 -3.60 14.67 7.05
CA VAL A 84 -4.55 14.40 8.14
C VAL A 84 -4.22 15.23 9.37
N SER A 85 -5.20 15.94 9.92
CA SER A 85 -5.06 16.60 11.22
C SER A 85 -5.69 15.76 12.34
N PHE A 86 -5.16 15.90 13.56
CA PHE A 86 -5.63 15.13 14.71
C PHE A 86 -6.05 16.05 15.85
N ASP A 87 -7.06 15.62 16.59
CA ASP A 87 -7.43 16.21 17.86
C ASP A 87 -6.31 15.97 18.88
N LYS A 88 -5.87 17.05 19.54
CA LYS A 88 -4.70 17.00 20.44
C LYS A 88 -4.94 16.19 21.72
N VAL A 89 -6.20 16.05 22.14
CA VAL A 89 -6.56 15.38 23.40
C VAL A 89 -6.86 13.90 23.16
N THR A 90 -7.71 13.62 22.18
CA THR A 90 -8.23 12.27 21.88
C THR A 90 -7.38 11.53 20.87
N GLY A 91 -6.57 12.22 20.07
CA GLY A 91 -5.79 11.63 18.98
C GLY A 91 -6.62 11.18 17.77
N ARG A 92 -7.91 11.55 17.71
CA ARG A 92 -8.80 11.21 16.58
C ARG A 92 -8.51 12.09 15.38
N ALA A 93 -8.64 11.54 14.17
CA ALA A 93 -8.56 12.32 12.93
C ALA A 93 -9.69 13.34 12.87
N LEU A 94 -9.39 14.57 12.44
CA LEU A 94 -10.33 15.69 12.36
C LEU A 94 -10.62 16.12 10.92
N THR A 95 -9.59 16.24 10.09
CA THR A 95 -9.70 16.67 8.69
C THR A 95 -8.69 15.93 7.83
N ILE A 96 -9.02 15.69 6.56
CA ILE A 96 -8.04 15.29 5.53
C ILE A 96 -8.16 16.26 4.35
N GLU A 97 -7.05 16.87 4.00
CA GLU A 97 -6.97 17.87 2.93
C GLU A 97 -6.00 17.41 1.85
N GLU A 98 -6.42 17.39 0.59
CA GLU A 98 -5.57 17.01 -0.53
C GLU A 98 -4.61 18.16 -0.88
N LYS A 99 -3.30 17.92 -0.78
CA LYS A 99 -2.23 18.85 -1.18
C LYS A 99 -2.46 20.29 -0.70
N PRO A 100 -2.63 20.52 0.62
CA PRO A 100 -2.98 21.82 1.14
C PRO A 100 -1.81 22.80 1.02
N GLN A 101 -2.08 24.03 0.57
CA GLN A 101 -1.07 25.10 0.56
C GLN A 101 -0.56 25.49 1.96
N LYS A 102 -1.40 25.28 2.99
CA LYS A 102 -1.10 25.56 4.40
C LYS A 102 -1.48 24.34 5.24
N PRO A 103 -0.61 23.31 5.29
CA PRO A 103 -0.91 22.05 5.95
C PRO A 103 -1.19 22.25 7.45
N LYS A 104 -2.24 21.60 7.96
CA LYS A 104 -2.64 21.67 9.38
C LYS A 104 -1.81 20.76 10.29
N SER A 105 -1.04 19.86 9.71
CA SER A 105 -0.15 18.92 10.40
C SER A 105 0.95 18.46 9.44
N ASN A 106 1.93 17.72 9.97
CA ASN A 106 2.98 17.07 9.19
C ASN A 106 2.68 15.58 8.96
N TRP A 107 1.43 15.15 9.09
CA TRP A 107 1.02 13.75 8.90
C TRP A 107 0.40 13.58 7.52
N ALA A 108 1.17 13.00 6.61
CA ALA A 108 0.72 12.62 5.28
C ALA A 108 0.02 11.25 5.32
N VAL A 109 -1.11 11.14 4.64
CA VAL A 109 -1.77 9.86 4.36
C VAL A 109 -0.96 9.16 3.27
N THR A 110 -0.44 7.99 3.58
CA THR A 110 0.37 7.19 2.66
C THR A 110 -0.49 6.48 1.60
N GLY A 111 0.14 5.90 0.57
CA GLY A 111 -0.50 5.15 -0.50
C GLY A 111 -1.02 3.75 -0.16
N LEU A 112 -1.46 3.50 1.07
CA LEU A 112 -2.01 2.22 1.52
C LEU A 112 -3.35 2.45 2.22
N TYR A 113 -4.37 1.74 1.74
CA TYR A 113 -5.76 1.95 2.14
C TYR A 113 -6.47 0.61 2.28
N PHE A 114 -7.33 0.47 3.30
CA PHE A 114 -8.23 -0.66 3.47
C PHE A 114 -9.64 -0.12 3.60
N TYR A 115 -10.58 -0.72 2.88
CA TYR A 115 -11.97 -0.29 2.85
C TYR A 115 -12.91 -1.48 2.96
N ASP A 116 -14.04 -1.26 3.61
CA ASP A 116 -15.22 -2.08 3.41
C ASP A 116 -15.77 -1.92 1.97
N ASN A 117 -16.78 -2.73 1.63
CA ASN A 117 -17.33 -2.76 0.29
C ASN A 117 -18.02 -1.44 -0.14
N ASN A 118 -18.40 -0.57 0.80
CA ASN A 118 -19.07 0.70 0.49
C ASN A 118 -18.22 1.61 -0.40
N VAL A 119 -16.90 1.38 -0.46
CA VAL A 119 -15.96 2.16 -1.28
C VAL A 119 -16.34 2.17 -2.76
N VAL A 120 -16.93 1.08 -3.27
CA VAL A 120 -17.34 0.96 -4.69
C VAL A 120 -18.46 1.95 -5.03
N ASP A 121 -19.40 2.13 -4.12
CA ASP A 121 -20.49 3.10 -4.27
C ASP A 121 -19.99 4.52 -3.99
N ILE A 122 -19.21 4.71 -2.92
CA ILE A 122 -18.63 6.00 -2.57
C ILE A 122 -17.81 6.55 -3.74
N ALA A 123 -16.89 5.77 -4.31
CA ALA A 123 -16.06 6.15 -5.44
C ALA A 123 -16.88 6.60 -6.65
N SER A 124 -18.01 5.92 -6.92
CA SER A 124 -18.89 6.29 -8.03
C SER A 124 -19.63 7.63 -7.87
N THR A 125 -19.68 8.16 -6.63
CA THR A 125 -20.30 9.46 -6.33
C THR A 125 -19.29 10.62 -6.30
N ILE A 126 -17.99 10.32 -6.31
CA ILE A 126 -16.93 11.33 -6.26
C ILE A 126 -16.91 12.11 -7.57
N ARG A 127 -16.82 13.44 -7.45
CA ARG A 127 -16.66 14.34 -8.59
C ARG A 127 -15.18 14.67 -8.79
N PRO A 128 -14.73 14.90 -10.04
CA PRO A 128 -13.38 15.36 -10.31
C PRO A 128 -13.03 16.61 -9.51
N SER A 129 -11.80 16.67 -9.00
CA SER A 129 -11.26 17.82 -8.30
C SER A 129 -11.00 19.00 -9.25
N ALA A 130 -10.51 20.12 -8.71
CA ALA A 130 -10.05 21.25 -9.55
C ALA A 130 -8.93 20.86 -10.53
N ARG A 131 -8.24 19.72 -10.30
CA ARG A 131 -7.22 19.15 -11.19
C ARG A 131 -7.79 18.18 -12.22
N GLY A 132 -9.09 17.88 -12.16
CA GLY A 132 -9.74 16.91 -13.04
C GLY A 132 -9.60 15.45 -12.58
N GLU A 133 -9.09 15.20 -11.37
CA GLU A 133 -8.81 13.87 -10.84
C GLU A 133 -9.88 13.43 -9.81
N LEU A 134 -10.24 12.15 -9.79
CA LEU A 134 -11.02 11.47 -8.76
C LEU A 134 -10.11 11.18 -7.56
N GLU A 135 -10.08 12.13 -6.62
CA GLU A 135 -9.15 12.11 -5.50
C GLU A 135 -9.53 11.04 -4.46
N ILE A 136 -8.55 10.23 -4.04
CA ILE A 136 -8.73 9.28 -2.94
C ILE A 136 -9.05 9.98 -1.61
N THR A 137 -8.54 11.21 -1.42
CA THR A 137 -8.87 12.03 -0.25
C THR A 137 -10.36 12.36 -0.18
N ALA A 138 -11.07 12.47 -1.31
CA ALA A 138 -12.53 12.66 -1.31
C ALA A 138 -13.25 11.41 -0.78
N VAL A 139 -12.82 10.21 -1.18
CA VAL A 139 -13.32 8.94 -0.62
C VAL A 139 -13.06 8.86 0.89
N ASN A 140 -11.83 9.17 1.32
CA ASN A 140 -11.46 9.17 2.74
C ASN A 140 -12.31 10.14 3.55
N ASN A 141 -12.61 11.33 3.01
CA ASN A 141 -13.45 12.31 3.68
C ASN A 141 -14.89 11.83 3.87
N VAL A 142 -15.47 11.05 2.96
CA VAL A 142 -16.79 10.44 3.16
C VAL A 142 -16.79 9.50 4.36
N TYR A 143 -15.77 8.64 4.51
CA TYR A 143 -15.64 7.79 5.70
C TYR A 143 -15.37 8.60 6.97
N LEU A 144 -14.58 9.68 6.88
CA LEU A 144 -14.30 10.56 8.01
C LEU A 144 -15.56 11.26 8.52
N GLU A 145 -16.39 11.79 7.61
CA GLU A 145 -17.66 12.44 7.92
C GLU A 145 -18.66 11.49 8.60
N ARG A 146 -18.63 10.20 8.23
CA ARG A 146 -19.42 9.14 8.88
C ARG A 146 -18.85 8.70 10.24
N GLY A 147 -17.65 9.14 10.60
CA GLY A 147 -16.94 8.67 11.79
C GLY A 147 -16.42 7.23 11.66
N GLU A 148 -16.30 6.74 10.43
CA GLU A 148 -15.93 5.37 10.06
C GLU A 148 -14.48 5.26 9.54
N LEU A 149 -13.74 6.38 9.51
CA LEU A 149 -12.33 6.40 9.14
C LEU A 149 -11.41 6.19 10.36
N HIS A 150 -10.61 5.13 10.31
CA HIS A 150 -9.54 4.85 11.24
C HIS A 150 -8.18 5.23 10.63
N VAL A 151 -7.33 5.88 11.43
CA VAL A 151 -6.02 6.35 10.97
C VAL A 151 -4.91 5.74 11.83
N HIS A 152 -4.13 4.84 11.24
CA HIS A 152 -2.96 4.24 11.87
C HIS A 152 -1.75 5.19 11.71
N ARG A 153 -1.17 5.65 12.81
CA ARG A 153 0.05 6.47 12.76
C ARG A 153 1.28 5.57 12.72
N LEU A 154 1.99 5.59 11.59
CA LEU A 154 3.27 4.93 11.42
C LEU A 154 4.33 5.70 12.22
N GLY A 155 4.81 5.09 13.29
CA GLY A 155 5.83 5.68 14.16
C GLY A 155 7.22 5.71 13.51
N ARG A 156 8.19 6.29 14.22
CA ARG A 156 9.59 6.48 13.75
C ARG A 156 10.35 5.19 13.39
N GLY A 157 9.82 4.02 13.73
CA GLY A 157 10.42 2.72 13.39
C GLY A 157 10.02 2.19 12.01
N TYR A 158 9.11 2.89 11.32
CA TYR A 158 8.74 2.60 9.94
C TYR A 158 9.52 3.50 8.99
N ALA A 159 9.78 3.00 7.79
CA ALA A 159 10.16 3.78 6.63
C ALA A 159 9.03 3.68 5.61
N TRP A 160 8.56 4.83 5.15
CA TRP A 160 7.70 4.97 3.99
C TRP A 160 8.47 5.77 2.95
N LEU A 161 8.63 5.20 1.77
CA LEU A 161 9.41 5.76 0.68
C LEU A 161 8.52 5.85 -0.56
N ASP A 162 8.19 7.07 -0.96
CA ASP A 162 7.55 7.39 -2.23
C ASP A 162 8.66 7.59 -3.29
N THR A 163 8.54 6.92 -4.44
CA THR A 163 9.57 6.90 -5.48
C THR A 163 9.30 7.88 -6.64
N GLY A 164 8.47 8.90 -6.41
CA GLY A 164 8.05 9.88 -7.43
C GLY A 164 9.13 10.83 -7.99
N THR A 165 10.34 10.88 -7.43
CA THR A 165 11.46 11.70 -7.95
C THR A 165 12.74 10.88 -8.16
N HIS A 166 13.64 11.33 -9.03
CA HIS A 166 14.94 10.66 -9.25
C HIS A 166 15.74 10.48 -7.95
N ASP A 167 15.78 11.51 -7.11
CA ASP A 167 16.50 11.47 -5.82
C ASP A 167 15.83 10.49 -4.86
N SER A 168 14.49 10.52 -4.73
CA SER A 168 13.75 9.60 -3.87
C SER A 168 13.90 8.14 -4.28
N LEU A 169 13.99 7.86 -5.59
CA LEU A 169 14.24 6.51 -6.11
C LEU A 169 15.64 6.01 -5.74
N LEU A 170 16.65 6.88 -5.81
CA LEU A 170 18.02 6.53 -5.41
C LEU A 170 18.13 6.30 -3.90
N GLU A 171 17.46 7.12 -3.09
CA GLU A 171 17.37 6.95 -1.64
C GLU A 171 16.70 5.62 -1.29
N ALA A 172 15.57 5.30 -1.91
CA ALA A 172 14.87 4.04 -1.70
C ALA A 172 15.72 2.82 -2.08
N SER A 173 16.41 2.90 -3.22
CA SER A 173 17.34 1.85 -3.66
C SER A 173 18.49 1.65 -2.66
N SER A 174 19.05 2.74 -2.15
CA SER A 174 20.15 2.72 -1.18
C SER A 174 19.68 2.18 0.17
N PHE A 175 18.46 2.51 0.60
CA PHE A 175 17.83 1.99 1.80
C PHE A 175 17.69 0.47 1.72
N VAL A 176 17.02 -0.04 0.67
CA VAL A 176 16.80 -1.48 0.47
C VAL A 176 18.13 -2.23 0.45
N ARG A 177 19.10 -1.76 -0.34
CA ARG A 177 20.43 -2.37 -0.42
C ARG A 177 21.11 -2.46 0.95
N THR A 178 21.04 -1.39 1.73
CA THR A 178 21.70 -1.31 3.05
C THR A 178 21.09 -2.34 4.02
N ILE A 179 19.77 -2.43 4.06
CA ILE A 179 19.06 -3.37 4.94
C ILE A 179 19.33 -4.82 4.49
N GLU A 180 19.14 -5.13 3.20
CA GLU A 180 19.36 -6.50 2.69
C GLU A 180 20.79 -6.97 2.94
N HIS A 181 21.79 -6.12 2.67
CA HIS A 181 23.19 -6.48 2.86
C HIS A 181 23.55 -6.67 4.33
N ARG A 182 22.95 -5.88 5.24
CA ARG A 182 23.26 -5.97 6.67
C ARG A 182 22.58 -7.15 7.34
N GLN A 183 21.36 -7.51 6.92
CA GLN A 183 20.57 -8.57 7.55
C GLN A 183 20.68 -9.91 6.83
N GLY A 184 21.05 -9.91 5.55
CA GLY A 184 21.04 -11.12 4.71
C GLY A 184 19.63 -11.64 4.41
N ILE A 185 18.61 -10.81 4.58
CA ILE A 185 17.18 -11.08 4.33
C ILE A 185 16.70 -10.08 3.29
N LYS A 186 15.87 -10.53 2.34
CA LYS A 186 15.33 -9.67 1.29
C LYS A 186 14.14 -8.86 1.77
N ILE A 187 13.98 -7.65 1.24
CA ILE A 187 12.76 -6.86 1.40
C ILE A 187 11.85 -7.18 0.21
N ALA A 188 10.58 -7.51 0.49
CA ALA A 188 9.56 -7.79 -0.51
C ALA A 188 9.94 -8.90 -1.51
N CYS A 189 10.44 -10.04 -1.01
CA CYS A 189 10.60 -11.27 -1.80
C CYS A 189 9.26 -12.05 -1.81
N PRO A 190 8.49 -12.06 -2.92
CA PRO A 190 7.14 -12.62 -2.87
C PRO A 190 7.14 -14.15 -2.73
N GLU A 191 8.15 -14.85 -3.25
CA GLU A 191 8.31 -16.30 -3.05
C GLU A 191 8.55 -16.66 -1.58
N GLU A 192 9.35 -15.87 -0.87
CA GLU A 192 9.57 -16.05 0.57
C GLU A 192 8.28 -15.80 1.35
N ILE A 193 7.58 -14.70 1.03
CA ILE A 193 6.28 -14.39 1.66
C ILE A 193 5.28 -15.53 1.41
N ALA A 194 5.16 -15.99 0.17
CA ALA A 194 4.25 -17.07 -0.19
C ALA A 194 4.61 -18.40 0.52
N LEU A 195 5.91 -18.70 0.69
CA LEU A 195 6.37 -19.86 1.45
C LEU A 195 6.01 -19.74 2.94
N GLU A 196 6.28 -18.59 3.56
CA GLU A 196 5.97 -18.36 4.99
C GLU A 196 4.46 -18.39 5.27
N GLN A 197 3.66 -17.89 4.34
CA GLN A 197 2.20 -17.95 4.39
C GLN A 197 1.62 -19.31 3.95
N ARG A 198 2.48 -20.25 3.51
CA ARG A 198 2.10 -21.59 3.03
C ARG A 198 1.17 -21.58 1.82
N TRP A 199 1.28 -20.57 0.97
CA TRP A 199 0.58 -20.50 -0.32
C TRP A 199 1.25 -21.37 -1.38
N ILE A 200 2.56 -21.56 -1.25
CA ILE A 200 3.37 -22.46 -2.08
C ILE A 200 4.26 -23.35 -1.20
N SER A 201 4.68 -24.48 -1.76
CA SER A 201 5.57 -25.45 -1.14
C SER A 201 7.05 -25.10 -1.29
N ALA A 202 7.87 -25.72 -0.45
CA ALA A 202 9.32 -25.68 -0.55
C ALA A 202 9.84 -26.13 -1.94
N ASP A 203 9.25 -27.18 -2.50
CA ASP A 203 9.63 -27.71 -3.82
C ASP A 203 9.32 -26.70 -4.94
N GLU A 204 8.17 -26.02 -4.89
CA GLU A 204 7.83 -24.95 -5.85
C GLU A 204 8.83 -23.78 -5.80
N VAL A 205 9.29 -23.41 -4.60
CA VAL A 205 10.33 -22.37 -4.43
C VAL A 205 11.67 -22.84 -5.01
N LEU A 206 12.08 -24.09 -4.79
CA LEU A 206 13.31 -24.65 -5.34
C LEU A 206 13.27 -24.73 -6.87
N ASP A 207 12.15 -25.16 -7.43
CA ASP A 207 11.94 -25.21 -8.88
C ASP A 207 12.05 -23.82 -9.50
N ARG A 208 11.44 -22.82 -8.87
CA ARG A 208 11.56 -21.42 -9.30
C ARG A 208 12.99 -20.90 -9.20
N ALA A 209 13.68 -21.18 -8.10
CA ALA A 209 15.10 -20.83 -7.94
C ALA A 209 15.97 -21.49 -9.01
N ALA A 210 15.65 -22.71 -9.45
CA ALA A 210 16.33 -23.39 -10.54
C ALA A 210 16.12 -22.66 -11.89
N ARG A 211 14.88 -22.23 -12.20
CA ARG A 211 14.56 -21.46 -13.42
C ARG A 211 15.28 -20.11 -13.48
N LEU A 212 15.50 -19.46 -12.34
CA LEU A 212 16.23 -18.19 -12.25
C LEU A 212 17.75 -18.35 -12.49
N GLY A 213 18.28 -19.58 -12.45
CA GLY A 213 19.68 -19.87 -12.73
C GLY A 213 20.65 -19.50 -11.61
N LYS A 214 21.81 -18.96 -12.00
CA LYS A 214 22.95 -18.66 -11.09
C LYS A 214 23.04 -17.16 -10.82
N ASN A 215 22.29 -16.68 -9.84
CA ASN A 215 22.37 -15.31 -9.33
C ASN A 215 22.08 -15.27 -7.82
N GLU A 216 22.28 -14.10 -7.20
CA GLU A 216 22.11 -13.90 -5.76
C GLU A 216 20.65 -14.10 -5.28
N TYR A 217 19.67 -13.77 -6.11
CA TYR A 217 18.25 -13.97 -5.79
C TYR A 217 17.90 -15.46 -5.75
N ALA A 218 18.34 -16.23 -6.75
CA ALA A 218 18.16 -17.68 -6.76
C ALA A 218 18.91 -18.36 -5.60
N ALA A 219 20.10 -17.88 -5.24
CA ALA A 219 20.83 -18.35 -4.07
C ALA A 219 20.10 -18.02 -2.76
N TYR A 220 19.46 -16.85 -2.68
CA TYR A 220 18.61 -16.47 -1.55
C TYR A 220 17.43 -17.43 -1.38
N LEU A 221 16.66 -17.68 -2.43
CA LEU A 221 15.50 -18.59 -2.37
C LEU A 221 15.88 -19.99 -1.89
N ARG A 222 16.97 -20.56 -2.41
CA ARG A 222 17.48 -21.87 -1.95
C ARG A 222 17.84 -21.88 -0.46
N ARG A 223 18.37 -20.77 0.06
CA ARG A 223 18.68 -20.62 1.49
C ARG A 223 17.43 -20.51 2.36
N ARG A 224 16.33 -19.96 1.85
CA ARG A 224 15.06 -19.84 2.61
C ARG A 224 14.32 -21.16 2.76
N VAL A 225 14.53 -22.10 1.83
CA VAL A 225 13.96 -23.45 1.89
C VAL A 225 14.76 -24.39 2.80
N ALA A 226 16.08 -24.19 2.87
CA ALA A 226 17.01 -25.02 3.66
C ALA A 226 16.89 -24.78 5.18
#